data_AF-A0AAE7U8J4-F1
#
_entry.id   AF-A0AAE7U8J4-F1
#
_cell.length_a   1.000
_cell.length_b   1.000
_cell.length_c   1.000
_cell.angle_alpha   90.00
_cell.angle_beta   90.00
_cell.angle_gamma   90.00
#
_symmetry.space_group_name_H-M   'P 1'
#
loop_
_entity.id
_entity.type
_entity.pdbx_description
1 polymer ?
#
loop_
_entity_poly.entity_id
_entity_poly.type
_entity_poly.pdbx_seq_one_letter_code
_entity_poly.pdbx_strand_id
1 'polypeptide(L)' 'MISPAIAIFLGIIALIIFGPKKLPEFGRAMGTSLKEFKDATDGIMKDHDKDNKDVK' A
#
# COMPACT_ATOMS: atom_id res chain seq x y z
N MET A 1 0.27 -7.16 -25.81
CA MET A 1 -0.70 -6.68 -24.80
C MET A 1 -1.24 -7.89 -24.07
N ILE A 2 -1.18 -7.93 -22.74
CA ILE A 2 -1.82 -9.01 -21.97
C ILE A 2 -3.33 -8.79 -22.09
N SER A 3 -4.02 -9.72 -22.74
CA SER A 3 -5.47 -9.64 -22.86
C SER A 3 -6.10 -9.65 -21.46
N PRO A 4 -7.15 -8.82 -21.20
CA PRO A 4 -7.84 -8.78 -19.90
C PRO A 4 -8.26 -10.16 -19.38
N ALA A 5 -8.56 -11.09 -20.28
CA ALA A 5 -8.89 -12.48 -19.97
C ALA A 5 -7.77 -13.24 -19.22
N ILE A 6 -6.50 -12.98 -19.54
CA ILE A 6 -5.36 -13.68 -18.91
C ILE A 6 -5.21 -13.25 -17.45
N ALA A 7 -5.36 -11.96 -17.16
CA ALA A 7 -5.29 -11.43 -15.80
C ALA A 7 -6.37 -12.04 -14.90
N ILE A 8 -7.59 -12.19 -15.43
CA ILE A 8 -8.70 -12.82 -14.72
C ILE A 8 -8.39 -14.31 -14.44
N PHE A 9 -7.86 -15.04 -15.42
CA PHE A 9 -7.53 -16.45 -15.26
C PHE A 9 -6.47 -16.68 -14.17
N LEU A 10 -5.40 -15.87 -14.18
CA LEU A 10 -4.36 -15.89 -13.15
C LEU A 10 -4.93 -15.53 -11.77
N GLY A 11 -5.82 -14.53 -11.71
CA GLY A 11 -6.55 -14.17 -10.50
C GLY A 11 -7.36 -15.34 -9.93
N ILE A 12 -8.10 -16.08 -10.77
CA ILE A 12 -8.89 -17.24 -10.32
C ILE A 12 -7.99 -18.35 -9.76
N ILE A 13 -6.87 -18.68 -10.42
CA ILE A 13 -5.93 -19.68 -9.90
C ILE A 13 -5.36 -19.24 -8.55
N ALA A 14 -4.93 -17.98 -8.43
CA ALA A 14 -4.44 -17.43 -7.17
C ALA A 14 -5.52 -17.46 -6.08
N LEU A 15 -6.78 -17.16 -6.42
CA LEU A 15 -7.92 -17.21 -5.52
C LEU A 15 -8.25 -18.63 -5.06
N ILE A 16 -7.98 -19.67 -5.84
CA ILE A 16 -8.16 -21.06 -5.41
C ILE A 16 -7.09 -21.45 -4.38
N ILE A 17 -5.84 -21.04 -4.60
CA ILE A 17 -4.72 -21.36 -3.71
C ILE A 17 -4.81 -20.55 -2.40
N PHE A 18 -5.00 -19.24 -2.52
CA PHE A 18 -5.01 -18.34 -1.37
C PHE A 18 -6.41 -18.16 -0.76
N GLY A 19 -7.48 -18.39 -1.51
CA GLY A 19 -8.86 -18.12 -1.09
C GLY A 19 -9.29 -16.66 -1.33
N PRO A 20 -10.56 -16.42 -1.68
CA PRO A 20 -11.05 -15.07 -2.02
C PRO A 20 -11.07 -14.09 -0.85
N LYS A 21 -11.05 -14.60 0.39
CA LYS A 21 -11.01 -13.75 1.59
C LYS A 21 -9.60 -13.27 1.93
N LYS A 22 -8.55 -13.96 1.48
CA LYS A 22 -7.16 -13.64 1.84
C LYS A 22 -6.61 -12.41 1.13
N LEU A 23 -7.00 -12.17 -0.12
CA LEU A 23 -6.59 -10.95 -0.83
C LEU A 23 -7.13 -9.66 -0.17
N PRO A 24 -8.43 -9.55 0.19
CA PRO A 24 -8.94 -8.42 0.95
C PRO A 24 -8.33 -8.27 2.36
N GLU A 25 -8.13 -9.39 3.06
CA GLU A 25 -7.52 -9.40 4.40
C GLU A 25 -6.08 -8.89 4.36
N PHE A 26 -5.29 -9.37 3.40
CA PHE A 26 -3.91 -8.93 3.17
C PHE A 26 -3.84 -7.46 2.73
N GLY A 27 -4.71 -7.04 1.81
CA GLY A 27 -4.79 -5.64 1.38
C GLY A 27 -5.16 -4.68 2.51
N ARG A 28 -6.04 -5.08 3.44
CA ARG A 28 -6.35 -4.29 4.64
C ARG A 28 -5.15 -4.18 5.57
N ALA A 29 -4.48 -5.30 5.85
CA ALA A 29 -3.29 -5.29 6.71
C ALA A 29 -2.17 -4.42 6.13
N MET A 30 -1.84 -4.62 4.85
CA MET A 30 -0.85 -3.80 4.14
C MET A 30 -1.28 -2.33 4.06
N GLY A 31 -2.56 -2.06 3.81
CA GLY A 31 -3.09 -0.71 3.74
C GLY A 31 -2.92 0.07 5.04
N THR A 32 -3.16 -0.60 6.18
CA THR A 32 -2.91 0.00 7.50
C THR A 32 -1.42 0.29 7.70
N SER A 33 -0.53 -0.66 7.39
CA SER A 33 0.92 -0.46 7.50
C SER A 33 1.43 0.67 6.60
N LEU A 34 0.95 0.74 5.36
CA LEU A 34 1.32 1.82 4.42
C LEU A 34 0.82 3.19 4.91
N LYS A 35 -0.37 3.23 5.53
CA LYS A 35 -0.91 4.46 6.12
C LYS A 35 -0.06 4.94 7.29
N GLU A 36 0.27 4.05 8.22
CA GLU A 36 1.15 4.39 9.36
C GLU A 36 2.55 4.82 8.89
N PHE A 37 3.10 4.13 7.89
CA PHE A 37 4.38 4.51 7.29
C PHE A 37 4.32 5.91 6.65
N LYS A 38 3.24 6.23 5.93
CA LYS A 38 3.02 7.56 5.36
C LYS A 38 2.91 8.62 6.44
N ASP A 39 2.12 8.38 7.48
CA ASP A 39 1.90 9.34 8.57
C ASP A 39 3.22 9.62 9.33
N ALA A 40 4.03 8.58 9.57
CA ALA A 40 5.36 8.73 10.18
C ALA A 40 6.31 9.53 9.27
N THR A 41 6.33 9.24 7.97
CA THR A 41 7.18 9.94 7.00
C THR A 41 6.78 11.41 6.86
N ASP A 42 5.48 11.71 6.78
CA ASP A 42 4.94 13.07 6.69
C ASP A 42 5.24 13.87 7.98
N GLY A 43 5.24 13.22 9.14
CA GLY A 43 5.67 13.83 10.41
C GLY A 43 7.14 14.26 10.39
N ILE A 44 8.03 13.38 9.94
CA ILE A 44 9.47 13.66 9.82
C ILE A 44 9.72 14.80 8.83
N MET A 45 9.06 14.79 7.66
CA MET A 45 9.20 15.86 6.66
C MET A 45 8.73 17.22 7.21
N LYS A 46 7.64 17.26 7.97
CA LYS A 46 7.12 18.50 8.56
C LYS A 46 8.03 19.07 9.64
N ASP A 47 8.72 18.24 10.41
CA ASP A 47 9.68 18.73 11.40
C ASP A 47 10.99 19.21 10.74
N HIS A 48 11.41 18.57 9.64
CA HIS A 48 12.57 19.01 8.87
C HIS A 48 12.34 20.34 8.10
N ASP A 49 11.08 20.68 7.77
CA ASP A 49 10.74 21.96 7.12
C ASP A 49 10.63 23.14 8.12
N LYS A 50 10.35 22.85 9.40
CA LYS A 50 10.29 23.88 10.46
C LYS A 50 11.68 24.40 10.84
N ASP A 51 12.68 23.52 10.94
CA ASP A 51 14.06 23.88 11.31
C ASP A 51 14.73 24.88 10.33
N ASN A 52 14.29 24.90 9.06
CA ASN A 52 14.83 25.81 8.03
C ASN A 52 14.18 27.21 8.05
N LYS A 53 13.12 27.46 8.84
CA LYS A 53 12.47 28.77 8.91
C LYS A 53 12.94 29.66 10.06
N ASP A 54 13.73 29.11 10.97
CA ASP A 54 14.25 29.84 12.15
C ASP A 54 15.71 30.33 11.98
N VAL A 55 16.33 30.13 10.81
CA VAL A 55 17.71 30.58 10.48
C VAL A 55 17.75 31.76 9.50
N LYS A 56 16.63 32.47 9.30
CA LYS A 56 16.60 33.70 8.47
C LYS A 56 16.23 34.94 9.25
#